data_AF-A0A9D2XAJ2-F1
#
_entry.id   AF-A0A9D2XAJ2-F1
#
_cell.length_a   1.000
_cell.length_b   1.000
_cell.length_c   1.000
_cell.angle_alpha   90.00
_cell.angle_beta   90.00
_cell.angle_gamma   90.00
#
_symmetry.space_group_name_H-M   'P 1'
#
loop_
_entity.id
_entity.type
_entity.pdbx_description
1 polymer ?
#
loop_
_entity_poly.entity_id
_entity_poly.type
_entity_poly.pdbx_seq_one_letter_code
_entity_poly.pdbx_strand_id
1 'polypeptide(L)'
;MCVPSEKSPTCSQIIPILMKLETHFRQSDEDTVFTSSIKGKVWGSLQNRYQDENLHKFLKEATLMDPRFKGNLDEGEAADIWDRLEKAAVANATAAVDQPPIEDPQADRVMDDAEMKKPEEYPRKVQKSALEKLFEDEDRQLKEDAASHTAGRVPSITEQVQKELAIYKRLQRIPPGQDPVAWWWSKRDTLPNLSALSNTYLCVPTPSERVFSCAGHAISQKRCRILPKKANMVI
;
A
#
# COMPACT_ATOMS: atom_id res chain seq x y z
N MET A 1 -9.97 3.18 22.78
CA MET A 1 -10.35 3.85 21.51
C MET A 1 -9.89 2.95 20.38
N CYS A 2 -10.79 2.17 19.79
CA CYS A 2 -10.47 1.41 18.59
C CYS A 2 -10.47 2.39 17.42
N VAL A 3 -9.45 2.33 16.57
CA VAL A 3 -9.29 3.19 15.39
C VAL A 3 -9.60 2.40 14.10
N PRO A 4 -10.76 1.75 13.90
CA PRO A 4 -11.09 1.18 12.60
C PRO A 4 -11.72 2.26 11.73
N SER A 5 -10.88 2.96 10.97
CA SER A 5 -11.35 3.66 9.76
C SER A 5 -11.34 2.65 8.62
N GLU A 6 -12.53 2.20 8.20
CA GLU A 6 -12.74 1.27 7.07
C GLU A 6 -12.23 1.80 5.73
N LYS A 7 -11.85 3.08 5.66
CA LYS A 7 -11.46 3.78 4.44
C LYS A 7 -9.96 4.08 4.34
N SER A 8 -9.16 3.64 5.30
CA SER A 8 -7.72 3.96 5.32
C SER A 8 -6.90 2.82 5.90
N PRO A 9 -5.70 2.55 5.38
CA PRO A 9 -4.80 1.53 5.91
C PRO A 9 -4.58 1.73 7.40
N THR A 10 -5.04 0.77 8.19
CA THR A 10 -5.01 0.84 9.67
C THR A 10 -3.67 0.37 10.21
N CYS A 11 -3.01 -0.59 9.55
CA CYS A 11 -1.73 -1.15 10.01
C CYS A 11 -0.60 -0.11 10.05
N SER A 12 -0.51 0.77 9.04
CA SER A 12 0.53 1.81 8.96
C SER A 12 0.42 2.89 10.04
N GLN A 13 -0.73 3.00 10.71
CA GLN A 13 -0.97 3.96 11.77
C GLN A 13 -0.59 3.43 13.15
N ILE A 14 -0.40 2.11 13.29
CA ILE A 14 -0.20 1.47 14.60
C ILE A 14 1.11 1.96 15.24
N ILE A 15 2.25 1.96 14.53
CA ILE A 15 3.52 2.42 15.10
C ILE A 15 3.46 3.91 15.49
N PRO A 16 3.02 4.84 14.60
CA PRO A 16 2.87 6.25 14.99
C PRO A 16 1.97 6.47 16.20
N ILE A 17 0.89 5.69 16.33
CA ILE A 17 0.00 5.74 17.49
C ILE A 17 0.72 5.22 18.73
N LEU A 18 1.42 4.08 18.65
CA LEU A 18 2.17 3.52 19.77
C LEU A 18 3.22 4.51 20.31
N MET A 19 3.99 5.16 19.43
CA MET A 19 4.97 6.18 19.84
C MET A 19 4.32 7.38 20.55
N LYS A 20 3.16 7.84 20.06
CA LYS A 20 2.40 8.91 20.73
C LYS A 20 1.87 8.45 22.09
N LEU A 21 1.34 7.23 22.18
CA LEU A 21 0.86 6.67 23.42
C LEU A 21 2.00 6.50 24.43
N GLU A 22 3.19 6.08 24.00
CA GLU A 22 4.38 5.99 24.86
C GLU A 22 4.68 7.33 25.51
N THR A 23 4.68 8.39 24.70
CA THR A 23 4.91 9.76 25.16
C THR A 23 3.89 10.19 26.21
N HIS A 24 2.61 9.85 26.02
CA HIS A 24 1.53 10.19 26.95
C HIS A 24 1.51 9.33 28.22
N PHE A 25 1.91 8.07 28.13
CA PHE A 25 1.94 7.13 29.25
C PHE A 25 3.30 7.09 29.97
N ARG A 26 4.28 7.88 29.54
CA ARG A 26 5.53 8.05 30.28
C ARG A 26 5.25 8.62 31.67
N GLN A 27 5.82 7.96 32.68
CA GLN A 27 5.74 8.43 34.07
C GLN A 27 6.51 9.75 34.18
N SER A 28 5.89 10.73 34.82
CA SER A 28 6.45 12.05 35.11
C SER A 28 6.60 12.20 36.62
N ASP A 29 7.60 12.97 37.05
CA ASP A 29 7.82 13.27 38.46
C ASP A 29 6.67 14.08 39.09
N GLU A 30 5.84 14.72 38.25
CA GLU A 30 4.62 15.43 38.64
C GLU A 30 3.41 14.50 38.83
N ASP A 31 3.52 13.21 38.45
CA ASP A 31 2.42 12.27 38.56
C ASP A 31 2.18 11.85 40.01
N THR A 32 0.91 11.79 40.41
CA THR A 32 0.54 11.12 41.67
C THR A 32 0.88 9.63 41.61
N VAL A 33 1.12 9.00 42.76
CA VAL A 33 1.38 7.55 42.88
C VAL A 33 0.32 6.71 42.15
N PHE A 34 -0.94 7.13 42.22
CA PHE A 34 -2.05 6.50 41.51
C PHE A 34 -1.92 6.62 39.98
N THR A 35 -1.63 7.83 39.49
CA THR A 35 -1.48 8.11 38.05
C THR A 35 -0.30 7.35 37.45
N SER A 36 0.85 7.35 38.15
CA SER A 36 2.03 6.58 37.76
C SER A 36 1.76 5.08 37.71
N SER A 37 1.00 4.55 38.67
CA SER A 37 0.58 3.14 38.69
C SER A 37 -0.33 2.78 37.51
N ILE A 38 -1.30 3.64 37.17
CA ILE A 38 -2.18 3.44 36.00
C ILE A 38 -1.35 3.49 34.71
N LYS A 39 -0.53 4.53 34.54
CA LYS A 39 0.34 4.69 33.38
C LYS A 39 1.20 3.45 33.14
N GLY A 40 1.86 2.95 34.20
CA GLY A 40 2.68 1.75 34.14
C GLY A 40 1.88 0.49 33.77
N LYS A 41 0.71 0.28 34.39
CA LYS A 41 -0.13 -0.90 34.10
C LYS A 41 -0.70 -0.88 32.68
N VAL A 42 -1.18 0.27 32.22
CA VAL A 42 -1.74 0.43 30.86
C VAL A 42 -0.65 0.26 29.82
N TRP A 43 0.51 0.90 30.02
CA TRP A 43 1.64 0.79 29.10
C TRP A 43 2.18 -0.64 29.04
N GLY A 44 2.38 -1.30 30.19
CA GLY A 44 2.82 -2.69 30.24
C GLY A 44 1.84 -3.64 29.56
N SER A 45 0.53 -3.43 29.73
CA SER A 45 -0.48 -4.22 29.01
C SER A 45 -0.42 -4.00 27.49
N LEU A 46 -0.13 -2.78 27.05
CA LEU A 46 -0.02 -2.44 25.62
C LEU A 46 1.25 -3.05 25.01
N GLN A 47 2.41 -2.90 25.65
CA GLN A 47 3.67 -3.51 25.22
C GLN A 47 3.54 -5.04 25.11
N ASN A 48 2.83 -5.67 26.05
CA ASN A 48 2.59 -7.12 26.03
C ASN A 48 1.84 -7.60 24.77
N ARG A 49 1.02 -6.75 24.15
CA ARG A 49 0.28 -7.11 22.91
C ARG A 49 1.13 -7.00 21.65
N TYR A 50 2.25 -6.27 21.69
CA TYR A 50 3.13 -6.02 20.54
C TYR A 50 4.53 -6.60 20.76
N GLN A 51 4.66 -7.67 21.57
CA GLN A 51 5.95 -8.34 21.83
C GLN A 51 6.46 -9.16 20.65
N ASP A 52 5.58 -9.60 19.75
CA ASP A 52 6.00 -10.38 18.59
C ASP A 52 6.88 -9.55 17.65
N GLU A 53 8.14 -9.96 17.51
CA GLU A 53 9.09 -9.28 16.66
C GLU A 53 8.66 -9.26 15.19
N ASN A 54 8.04 -10.34 14.71
CA ASN A 54 7.64 -10.45 13.31
C ASN A 54 6.49 -9.48 13.00
N LEU A 55 5.49 -9.42 13.89
CA LEU A 55 4.44 -8.41 13.84
C LEU A 55 5.04 -7.00 13.89
N HIS A 56 5.97 -6.73 14.82
CA HIS A 56 6.56 -5.40 14.95
C HIS A 56 7.32 -4.97 13.70
N LYS A 57 8.08 -5.90 13.11
CA LYS A 57 8.77 -5.78 11.82
C LYS A 57 7.79 -5.47 10.68
N PHE A 58 6.68 -6.20 10.59
CA PHE A 58 5.62 -5.97 9.61
C PHE A 58 4.95 -4.59 9.78
N LEU A 59 4.64 -4.20 11.02
CA LEU A 59 4.04 -2.89 11.32
C LEU A 59 4.96 -1.73 10.96
N LYS A 60 6.28 -1.90 11.16
CA LYS A 60 7.30 -0.93 10.74
C LYS A 60 7.38 -0.82 9.21
N GLU A 61 7.34 -1.93 8.47
CA GLU A 61 7.27 -1.92 7.01
C GLU A 61 6.03 -1.17 6.51
N ALA A 62 4.85 -1.48 7.07
CA ALA A 62 3.60 -0.81 6.71
C ALA A 62 3.66 0.70 7.01
N THR A 63 4.34 1.10 8.10
CA THR A 63 4.54 2.51 8.47
C THR A 63 5.47 3.23 7.48
N LEU A 64 6.55 2.58 7.02
CA LEU A 64 7.43 3.16 6.00
C LEU A 64 6.75 3.25 4.63
N MET A 65 5.92 2.27 4.29
CA MET A 65 5.14 2.26 3.05
C MET A 65 3.99 3.26 3.05
N ASP A 66 3.66 3.88 4.19
CA ASP A 66 2.72 4.98 4.25
C ASP A 66 3.44 6.33 4.08
N PRO A 67 3.18 7.06 2.98
CA PRO A 67 3.86 8.32 2.70
C PRO A 67 3.63 9.40 3.78
N ARG A 68 2.62 9.22 4.65
CA ARG A 68 2.37 10.11 5.81
C ARG A 68 3.37 9.90 6.93
N PHE A 69 3.83 8.66 7.12
CA PHE A 69 4.57 8.23 8.31
C PHE A 69 5.99 7.73 8.04
N LYS A 70 6.44 7.74 6.78
CA LYS A 70 7.78 7.27 6.38
C LYS A 70 8.99 7.90 7.10
N GLY A 71 8.80 9.00 7.83
CA GLY A 71 9.86 9.66 8.62
C GLY A 71 9.65 9.54 10.13
N ASN A 72 8.79 8.63 10.58
CA ASN A 72 8.47 8.46 12.00
C ASN A 72 9.31 7.39 12.70
N LEU A 73 10.21 6.70 11.99
CA LEU A 73 11.11 5.71 12.59
C LEU A 73 12.48 6.33 12.84
N ASP A 74 13.16 5.85 13.88
CA ASP A 74 14.55 6.21 14.16
C ASP A 74 15.47 5.77 13.01
N GLU A 75 16.52 6.55 12.72
CA GLU A 75 17.39 6.32 11.55
C GLU A 75 18.01 4.92 11.52
N GLY A 76 18.41 4.40 12.68
CA GLY A 76 18.97 3.05 12.81
C GLY A 76 17.96 1.96 12.50
N GLU A 77 16.76 2.03 13.09
CA GLU A 77 15.71 1.05 12.83
C GLU A 77 15.16 1.15 11.41
N ALA A 78 15.10 2.36 10.86
CA ALA A 78 14.63 2.58 9.50
C ALA A 78 15.53 1.87 8.47
N ALA A 79 16.86 1.86 8.67
CA ALA A 79 17.80 1.24 7.74
C ALA A 79 17.52 -0.26 7.52
N ASP A 80 17.36 -1.01 8.60
CA ASP A 80 17.06 -2.45 8.55
C ASP A 80 15.69 -2.73 7.90
N ILE A 81 14.71 -1.89 8.18
CA ILE A 81 13.36 -2.04 7.61
C ILE A 81 13.36 -1.66 6.12
N TRP A 82 14.16 -0.67 5.70
CA TRP A 82 14.34 -0.34 4.27
C TRP A 82 14.97 -1.50 3.49
N ASP A 83 15.97 -2.19 4.05
CA ASP A 83 16.56 -3.39 3.44
C ASP A 83 15.53 -4.53 3.30
N ARG A 84 14.73 -4.76 4.35
CA ARG A 84 13.64 -5.75 4.30
C ARG A 84 12.60 -5.40 3.25
N LEU A 85 12.25 -4.11 3.14
CA LEU A 85 11.31 -3.63 2.14
C LEU A 85 11.85 -3.76 0.71
N GLU A 86 13.15 -3.50 0.50
CA GLU A 86 13.81 -3.72 -0.78
C GLU A 86 13.72 -5.18 -1.21
N LYS A 87 14.06 -6.10 -0.31
CA LYS A 87 13.94 -7.55 -0.56
C LYS A 87 12.50 -7.96 -0.88
N ALA A 88 11.52 -7.43 -0.14
CA ALA A 88 10.10 -7.69 -0.38
C ALA A 88 9.63 -7.14 -1.74
N ALA A 89 10.07 -5.93 -2.11
CA ALA A 89 9.75 -5.31 -3.39
C ALA A 89 10.34 -6.11 -4.57
N VAL A 90 11.61 -6.53 -4.46
CA VAL A 90 12.25 -7.38 -5.47
C VAL A 90 11.52 -8.71 -5.61
N ALA A 91 11.21 -9.39 -4.50
CA ALA A 91 10.50 -10.66 -4.51
C ALA A 91 9.09 -10.54 -5.13
N ASN A 92 8.36 -9.48 -4.80
CA ASN A 92 7.04 -9.20 -5.36
C ASN A 92 7.10 -8.92 -6.87
N ALA A 93 8.10 -8.14 -7.30
CA ALA A 93 8.31 -7.82 -8.71
C ALA A 93 8.74 -9.05 -9.53
N THR A 94 9.62 -9.91 -9.01
CA THR A 94 9.99 -11.17 -9.67
C THR A 94 8.81 -12.12 -9.78
N ALA A 95 7.99 -12.23 -8.73
CA ALA A 95 6.80 -13.10 -8.74
C ALA A 95 5.72 -12.61 -9.73
N ALA A 96 5.63 -11.30 -9.97
CA ALA A 96 4.70 -10.74 -10.95
C ALA A 96 5.11 -11.02 -12.41
N VAL A 97 6.41 -11.17 -12.69
CA VAL A 97 6.93 -11.52 -14.03
C VAL A 97 6.66 -12.99 -14.37
N ASP A 98 6.63 -13.87 -13.36
CA ASP A 98 6.35 -15.30 -13.53
C ASP A 98 4.84 -15.63 -13.63
N GLN A 99 3.96 -14.65 -13.41
CA GLN A 99 2.51 -14.84 -13.58
C GLN A 99 2.11 -14.64 -15.04
N PRO A 100 1.38 -15.59 -15.68
CA PRO A 100 0.80 -15.37 -16.99
C PRO A 100 -0.16 -14.16 -16.94
N PRO A 101 -0.31 -13.40 -18.03
CA PRO A 101 -1.23 -12.27 -18.07
C PRO A 101 -2.61 -12.72 -17.60
N ILE A 102 -3.09 -12.13 -16.51
CA ILE A 102 -4.47 -12.31 -16.07
C ILE A 102 -5.31 -11.62 -17.14
N GLU A 103 -5.89 -12.41 -18.05
CA GLU A 103 -7.01 -11.95 -18.89
C GLU A 103 -8.09 -11.44 -17.94
N ASP A 104 -8.33 -10.13 -17.98
CA ASP A 104 -9.35 -9.45 -17.18
C ASP A 104 -10.75 -9.96 -17.60
N PRO A 105 -11.45 -10.79 -16.80
CA PRO A 105 -12.70 -11.42 -17.23
C PRO A 105 -13.92 -10.49 -17.11
N GLN A 106 -13.75 -9.18 -16.88
CA GLN A 106 -14.86 -8.28 -16.52
C GLN A 106 -15.10 -7.12 -17.50
N ALA A 107 -14.84 -7.34 -18.79
CA ALA A 107 -15.31 -6.44 -19.86
C ALA A 107 -16.70 -6.83 -20.44
N ASP A 108 -17.34 -7.91 -19.99
CA ASP A 108 -18.65 -8.34 -20.49
C ASP A 108 -19.77 -8.09 -19.48
N ARG A 109 -20.28 -6.85 -19.46
CA ARG A 109 -21.66 -6.58 -19.04
C ARG A 109 -22.34 -5.76 -20.13
N VAL A 110 -23.01 -6.51 -21.00
CA VAL A 110 -23.98 -6.09 -22.00
C VAL A 110 -25.09 -5.25 -21.36
N MET A 111 -25.32 -4.05 -21.87
CA MET A 111 -26.66 -3.48 -21.95
C MET A 111 -26.93 -3.11 -23.39
N ASP A 112 -28.11 -3.57 -23.80
CA ASP A 112 -28.64 -3.66 -25.15
C ASP A 112 -29.28 -2.33 -25.61
N ASP A 113 -29.36 -2.24 -26.94
CA ASP A 113 -30.28 -1.49 -27.76
C ASP A 113 -29.93 -0.05 -28.24
N ALA A 114 -29.52 0.01 -29.52
CA ALA A 114 -29.97 0.95 -30.56
C ALA A 114 -29.06 0.87 -31.80
N GLU A 115 -29.61 0.31 -32.89
CA GLU A 115 -29.02 0.13 -34.21
C GLU A 115 -28.25 1.35 -34.76
N MET A 116 -26.98 1.18 -35.16
CA MET A 116 -26.37 2.01 -36.21
C MET A 116 -25.14 1.33 -36.85
N LYS A 117 -25.33 0.84 -38.08
CA LYS A 117 -24.38 0.47 -39.15
C LYS A 117 -22.87 0.33 -38.83
N LYS A 118 -22.38 -0.89 -39.07
CA LYS A 118 -20.97 -1.29 -39.27
C LYS A 118 -20.24 -0.39 -40.28
N PRO A 119 -18.96 -0.05 -40.02
CA PRO A 119 -17.98 -0.01 -41.10
C PRO A 119 -16.73 -0.84 -40.79
N GLU A 120 -16.22 -1.39 -41.88
CA GLU A 120 -15.15 -2.37 -42.04
C GLU A 120 -13.79 -1.93 -41.47
N GLU A 121 -13.02 -2.94 -41.04
CA GLU A 121 -11.59 -2.89 -40.74
C GLU A 121 -10.78 -2.28 -41.90
N TYR A 122 -10.02 -1.22 -41.61
CA TYR A 122 -8.89 -0.79 -42.41
C TYR A 122 -7.72 -0.43 -41.47
N PRO A 123 -6.48 -0.90 -41.74
CA PRO A 123 -5.33 -0.50 -40.94
C PRO A 123 -4.99 0.96 -41.24
N ARG A 124 -5.36 1.87 -40.34
CA ARG A 124 -4.94 3.27 -40.45
C ARG A 124 -3.45 3.36 -40.11
N LYS A 125 -2.60 3.42 -41.14
CA LYS A 125 -1.24 3.95 -40.98
C LYS A 125 -1.38 5.42 -40.59
N VAL A 126 -1.19 5.72 -39.30
CA VAL A 126 -1.10 7.09 -38.80
C VAL A 126 0.04 7.75 -39.56
N GLN A 127 -0.28 8.69 -40.44
CA GLN A 127 0.75 9.44 -41.14
C GLN A 127 1.41 10.35 -40.12
N LYS A 128 2.72 10.18 -39.97
CA LYS A 128 3.52 11.00 -39.07
C LYS A 128 3.39 12.47 -39.43
N SER A 129 3.22 13.31 -38.40
CA SER A 129 3.13 14.76 -38.52
C SER A 129 4.39 15.32 -39.21
N ALA A 130 4.26 16.47 -39.88
CA ALA A 130 5.40 17.16 -40.50
C ALA A 130 6.51 17.45 -39.47
N LEU A 131 6.14 17.63 -38.21
CA LEU A 131 7.06 17.82 -37.10
C LEU A 131 7.79 16.51 -36.73
N GLU A 132 7.08 15.38 -36.65
CA GLU A 132 7.73 14.06 -36.40
C GLU A 132 8.75 13.69 -37.49
N LYS A 133 8.49 14.06 -38.75
CA LYS A 133 9.44 13.81 -39.84
C LYS A 133 10.68 14.69 -39.77
N LEU A 134 10.57 15.92 -39.25
CA LEU A 134 11.70 16.83 -39.10
C LEU A 134 12.65 16.38 -38.00
N PHE A 135 12.09 15.83 -36.92
CA PHE A 135 12.85 15.39 -35.74
C PHE A 135 13.19 13.89 -35.75
N GLU A 136 12.89 13.17 -36.84
CA GLU A 136 13.04 11.72 -36.94
C GLU A 136 14.50 11.24 -36.84
N ASP A 137 15.44 12.04 -37.36
CA ASP A 137 16.87 11.74 -37.30
C ASP A 137 17.46 12.14 -35.94
N GLU A 138 16.97 13.22 -35.32
CA GLU A 138 17.35 13.63 -33.97
C GLU A 138 16.83 12.63 -32.91
N ASP A 139 15.60 12.11 -33.06
CA ASP A 139 15.05 11.04 -32.22
C ASP A 139 15.82 9.73 -32.39
N ARG A 140 16.28 9.43 -33.62
CA ARG A 140 17.11 8.26 -33.90
C ARG A 140 18.47 8.43 -33.25
N GLN A 141 19.06 9.61 -33.36
CA GLN A 141 20.34 9.94 -32.75
C GLN A 141 20.26 9.95 -31.22
N LEU A 142 19.17 10.45 -30.63
CA LEU A 142 18.90 10.33 -29.18
C LEU A 142 18.76 8.88 -28.73
N LYS A 143 18.16 8.00 -29.54
CA LYS A 143 18.06 6.56 -29.26
C LYS A 143 19.41 5.85 -29.42
N GLU A 144 20.22 6.26 -30.39
CA GLU A 144 21.57 5.72 -30.64
C GLU A 144 22.59 6.22 -29.60
N ASP A 145 22.49 7.47 -29.15
CA ASP A 145 23.28 8.07 -28.08
C ASP A 145 22.85 7.51 -26.72
N ALA A 146 21.54 7.28 -26.49
CA ALA A 146 21.06 6.51 -25.34
C ALA A 146 21.60 5.08 -25.37
N ALA A 147 21.53 4.39 -26.51
CA ALA A 147 22.05 3.03 -26.66
C ALA A 147 23.59 2.95 -26.53
N SER A 148 24.31 4.02 -26.91
CA SER A 148 25.77 4.09 -26.84
C SER A 148 26.28 4.52 -25.46
N HIS A 149 25.53 5.33 -24.71
CA HIS A 149 25.80 5.64 -23.30
C HIS A 149 25.24 4.60 -22.32
N THR A 150 24.31 3.74 -22.75
CA THR A 150 23.89 2.52 -22.05
C THR A 150 24.21 1.28 -22.89
N ALA A 151 25.50 1.04 -23.12
CA ALA A 151 25.93 -0.28 -23.57
C ALA A 151 25.55 -1.35 -22.53
N GLY A 152 24.40 -2.01 -22.74
CA GLY A 152 24.25 -3.43 -22.41
C GLY A 152 23.86 -3.83 -20.98
N ARG A 153 22.91 -3.15 -20.32
CA ARG A 153 22.18 -3.80 -19.20
C ARG A 153 20.74 -3.26 -19.13
N VAL A 154 19.76 -4.12 -19.43
CA VAL A 154 18.40 -3.91 -18.91
C VAL A 154 18.55 -3.82 -17.40
N PRO A 155 18.18 -2.70 -16.74
CA PRO A 155 18.39 -2.58 -15.31
C PRO A 155 17.72 -3.76 -14.63
N SER A 156 18.47 -4.45 -13.77
CA SER A 156 17.92 -5.58 -13.03
C SER A 156 16.70 -5.09 -12.23
N ILE A 157 15.71 -5.95 -12.00
CA ILE A 157 14.55 -5.66 -11.14
C ILE A 157 15.02 -5.05 -9.81
N THR A 158 16.13 -5.55 -9.25
CA THR A 158 16.79 -5.01 -8.05
C THR A 158 17.24 -3.56 -8.23
N GLU A 159 17.90 -3.22 -9.33
CA GLU A 159 18.38 -1.85 -9.59
C GLU A 159 17.21 -0.88 -9.78
N GLN A 160 16.10 -1.36 -10.36
CA GLN A 160 14.89 -0.57 -10.56
C GLN A 160 14.19 -0.28 -9.22
N VAL A 161 14.04 -1.29 -8.36
CA VAL A 161 13.53 -1.14 -6.99
C VAL A 161 14.40 -0.19 -6.17
N GLN A 162 15.73 -0.31 -6.24
CA GLN A 162 16.66 0.58 -5.52
C GLN A 162 16.51 2.04 -5.95
N LYS A 163 16.38 2.29 -7.27
CA LYS A 163 16.10 3.64 -7.80
C LYS A 163 14.78 4.18 -7.28
N GLU A 164 13.71 3.37 -7.31
CA GLU A 164 12.40 3.75 -6.79
C GLU A 164 12.44 4.08 -5.29
N LEU A 165 13.12 3.26 -4.49
CA LEU A 165 13.30 3.50 -3.05
C LEU A 165 14.08 4.79 -2.79
N ALA A 166 15.13 5.07 -3.57
CA ALA A 166 15.89 6.31 -3.46
C ALA A 166 15.01 7.54 -3.78
N ILE A 167 14.14 7.45 -4.78
CA ILE A 167 13.16 8.50 -5.09
C ILE A 167 12.16 8.65 -3.94
N TYR A 168 11.59 7.55 -3.46
CA TYR A 168 10.59 7.56 -2.38
C TYR A 168 11.12 8.16 -1.07
N LYS A 169 12.36 7.84 -0.69
CA LYS A 169 13.06 8.41 0.47
C LYS A 169 13.21 9.93 0.37
N ARG A 170 13.40 10.47 -0.85
CA ARG A 170 13.57 11.93 -1.10
C ARG A 170 12.26 12.69 -1.19
N LEU A 171 11.15 12.04 -1.55
CA LEU A 171 9.85 12.70 -1.64
C LEU A 171 9.44 13.28 -0.27
N GLN A 172 8.68 14.36 -0.26
CA GLN A 172 8.13 14.89 0.99
C GLN A 172 7.02 13.99 1.55
N ARG A 173 6.77 14.11 2.86
CA ARG A 173 5.63 13.47 3.51
C ARG A 173 4.33 14.11 3.04
N ILE A 174 3.30 13.30 2.86
CA ILE A 174 1.97 13.82 2.50
C ILE A 174 1.21 14.26 3.77
N PRO A 175 0.30 15.22 3.67
CA PRO A 175 -0.55 15.62 4.80
C PRO A 175 -1.38 14.44 5.33
N PRO A 176 -1.66 14.38 6.65
CA PRO A 176 -2.38 13.26 7.28
C PRO A 176 -3.82 13.09 6.77
N GLY A 177 -4.42 14.13 6.20
CA GLY A 177 -5.76 14.09 5.62
C GLY A 177 -5.85 13.53 4.20
N GLN A 178 -4.71 13.23 3.54
CA GLN A 178 -4.72 12.58 2.23
C GLN A 178 -4.76 11.05 2.38
N ASP A 179 -5.44 10.40 1.43
CA ASP A 179 -5.46 8.94 1.35
C ASP A 179 -4.14 8.42 0.76
N PRO A 180 -3.35 7.62 1.51
CA PRO A 180 -2.12 7.04 1.01
C PRO A 180 -2.33 6.09 -0.18
N VAL A 181 -3.49 5.41 -0.27
CA VAL A 181 -3.77 4.49 -1.40
C VAL A 181 -3.95 5.29 -2.69
N ALA A 182 -4.75 6.35 -2.66
CA ALA A 182 -4.89 7.29 -3.79
C ALA A 182 -3.54 7.92 -4.19
N TRP A 183 -2.67 8.21 -3.22
CA TRP A 183 -1.33 8.73 -3.49
C TRP A 183 -0.46 7.72 -4.24
N TRP A 184 -0.42 6.46 -3.80
CA TRP A 184 0.31 5.39 -4.49
C TRP A 184 -0.21 5.18 -5.90
N TRP A 185 -1.54 5.21 -6.08
CA TRP A 185 -2.17 5.11 -7.39
C TRP A 185 -1.72 6.23 -8.34
N SER A 186 -1.59 7.46 -7.83
CA SER A 186 -1.09 8.61 -8.59
C SER A 186 0.41 8.52 -8.91
N LYS A 187 1.16 7.69 -8.19
CA LYS A 187 2.61 7.50 -8.36
C LYS A 187 2.98 6.17 -9.01
N ARG A 188 2.00 5.36 -9.44
CA ARG A 188 2.22 4.05 -10.07
C ARG A 188 3.14 4.10 -11.28
N ASP A 189 3.08 5.16 -12.08
CA ASP A 189 3.90 5.30 -13.30
C ASP A 189 5.35 5.68 -12.96
N THR A 190 5.56 6.31 -11.80
CA THR A 190 6.89 6.73 -11.31
C THR A 190 7.54 5.67 -10.42
N LEU A 191 6.74 4.94 -9.65
CA LEU A 191 7.16 3.97 -8.63
C LEU A 191 6.35 2.66 -8.79
N PRO A 192 6.44 1.96 -9.93
CA PRO A 192 5.58 0.80 -10.23
C PRO A 192 5.77 -0.35 -9.25
N ASN A 193 7.02 -0.69 -8.89
CA ASN A 193 7.30 -1.82 -8.01
C ASN A 193 6.84 -1.53 -6.57
N LEU A 194 7.10 -0.32 -6.09
CA LEU A 194 6.66 0.10 -4.75
C LEU A 194 5.14 0.27 -4.68
N SER A 195 4.49 0.79 -5.72
CA SER A 195 3.03 0.89 -5.78
C SER A 195 2.38 -0.48 -5.73
N ALA A 196 2.91 -1.47 -6.45
CA ALA A 196 2.41 -2.84 -6.40
C ALA A 196 2.54 -3.43 -4.99
N LEU A 197 3.71 -3.24 -4.35
CA LEU A 197 3.96 -3.69 -2.98
C LEU A 197 3.06 -2.98 -1.95
N SER A 198 2.75 -1.70 -2.16
CA SER A 198 1.95 -0.91 -1.23
C SER A 198 0.56 -1.51 -0.98
N ASN A 199 -0.03 -2.16 -1.98
CA ASN A 199 -1.32 -2.82 -1.84
C ASN A 199 -1.28 -3.96 -0.81
N THR A 200 -0.17 -4.68 -0.69
CA THR A 200 -0.02 -5.77 0.29
C THR A 200 -0.03 -5.26 1.74
N TYR A 201 0.53 -4.07 1.97
CA TYR A 201 0.63 -3.49 3.31
C TYR A 201 -0.55 -2.60 3.68
N LEU A 202 -1.10 -1.86 2.70
CA LEU A 202 -2.15 -0.89 2.94
C LEU A 202 -3.55 -1.50 2.85
N CYS A 203 -3.72 -2.62 2.14
CA CYS A 203 -5.01 -3.29 2.01
C CYS A 203 -5.20 -4.46 2.99
N VAL A 204 -4.47 -4.51 4.11
CA VAL A 204 -4.70 -5.54 5.13
C VAL A 204 -6.00 -5.23 5.86
N PRO A 205 -7.05 -6.07 5.71
CA PRO A 205 -8.31 -5.83 6.40
C PRO A 205 -8.11 -6.04 7.90
N THR A 206 -8.42 -5.02 8.70
CA THR A 206 -8.60 -5.24 10.13
C THR A 206 -9.84 -6.11 10.34
N PRO A 207 -9.79 -7.10 11.26
CA PRO A 207 -10.93 -7.98 11.53
C PRO A 207 -12.21 -7.16 11.68
N SER A 208 -13.24 -7.56 10.96
CA SER A 208 -14.52 -6.86 10.82
C SER A 208 -15.38 -6.99 12.09
N GLU A 209 -14.85 -6.57 13.25
CA GLU A 209 -15.59 -6.59 14.51
C GLU A 209 -16.91 -5.79 14.41
N ARG A 210 -17.02 -4.82 13.49
CA ARG A 210 -18.28 -4.11 13.20
C ARG A 210 -19.32 -4.98 12.49
N VAL A 211 -18.91 -5.81 11.53
CA VAL A 211 -19.82 -6.73 10.83
C VAL A 211 -20.27 -7.83 11.79
N PHE A 212 -19.37 -8.31 12.65
CA PHE A 212 -19.70 -9.26 13.72
C PHE A 212 -20.50 -8.64 14.88
N SER A 213 -20.38 -7.33 15.16
CA SER A 213 -21.20 -6.67 16.19
C SER A 213 -22.64 -6.43 15.72
N CYS A 214 -22.83 -6.07 14.43
CA CYS A 214 -24.16 -5.96 13.83
C CYS A 214 -24.80 -7.35 13.63
N ALA A 215 -24.05 -8.33 13.12
CA ALA A 215 -24.51 -9.71 13.02
C ALA A 215 -24.73 -10.33 14.40
N GLY A 216 -23.89 -10.01 15.39
CA GLY A 216 -24.05 -10.42 16.78
C GLY A 216 -25.35 -9.93 17.41
N HIS A 217 -25.80 -8.71 17.07
CA HIS A 217 -27.11 -8.21 17.49
C HIS A 217 -28.28 -8.94 16.79
N ALA A 218 -28.12 -9.31 15.52
CA ALA A 218 -29.09 -10.12 14.78
C ALA A 218 -29.15 -11.59 15.27
N ILE A 219 -28.03 -12.14 15.73
CA ILE A 219 -27.88 -13.54 16.17
C ILE A 219 -28.18 -13.70 17.68
N SER A 220 -27.92 -12.67 18.49
CA SER A 220 -28.01 -12.73 19.97
C SER A 220 -29.32 -12.20 20.56
N GLN A 221 -30.28 -11.77 19.72
CA GLN A 221 -31.66 -11.70 20.23
C GLN A 221 -32.10 -13.14 20.56
N LYS A 222 -32.42 -13.38 21.83
CA LYS A 222 -32.77 -14.68 22.46
C LYS A 222 -33.94 -15.46 21.82
N ARG A 223 -34.31 -15.21 20.55
CA ARG A 223 -35.38 -15.89 19.82
C ARG A 223 -35.09 -16.30 18.37
N CYS A 224 -33.90 -16.08 17.80
CA CYS A 224 -33.63 -16.50 16.41
C CYS A 224 -32.30 -17.26 16.24
N ARG A 225 -32.31 -18.57 16.55
CA ARG A 225 -31.22 -19.48 16.19
C ARG A 225 -31.22 -19.71 14.68
N ILE A 226 -30.50 -18.88 13.92
CA ILE A 226 -30.19 -19.17 12.52
C ILE A 226 -29.14 -20.28 12.45
N LEU A 227 -29.36 -21.26 11.57
CA LEU A 227 -28.39 -22.35 11.37
C LEU A 227 -27.09 -21.81 10.75
N PRO A 228 -25.92 -22.42 11.02
CA PRO A 228 -24.62 -21.96 10.53
C PRO A 228 -24.58 -21.72 9.01
N LYS A 229 -25.28 -22.55 8.23
CA LYS A 229 -25.39 -22.41 6.76
C LYS A 229 -26.07 -21.12 6.30
N LYS A 230 -26.97 -20.53 7.11
CA LYS A 230 -27.67 -19.28 6.81
C LYS A 230 -26.98 -18.04 7.37
N ALA A 231 -26.11 -18.19 8.37
CA ALA A 231 -25.34 -17.08 8.93
C ALA A 231 -24.35 -16.51 7.90
N ASN A 232 -23.78 -17.36 7.05
CA ASN A 232 -22.84 -16.96 6.00
C ASN A 232 -23.48 -16.21 4.82
N MET A 233 -24.82 -16.14 4.75
CA MET A 233 -25.54 -15.35 3.74
C MET A 233 -25.92 -13.95 4.25
N VAL A 234 -25.74 -13.67 5.54
CA VAL A 234 -26.17 -12.44 6.22
C VAL A 234 -24.98 -11.59 6.68
N ILE A 235 -23.78 -12.18 6.68
CA ILE A 235 -22.48 -11.53 6.91
C ILE A 235 -21.86 -11.23 5.54
#